data_AF-A0A086JHV7-F1
#
_entry.id   AF-A0A086JHV7-F1
#
_cell.length_a   1.000
_cell.length_b   1.000
_cell.length_c   1.000
_cell.angle_alpha   90.00
_cell.angle_beta   90.00
_cell.angle_gamma   90.00
#
_symmetry.space_group_name_H-M   'P 1'
#
loop_
_entity.id
_entity.type
_entity.pdbx_description
1 polymer ?
#
loop_
_entity_poly.entity_id
_entity_poly.type
_entity_poly.pdbx_seq_one_letter_code
_entity_poly.pdbx_strand_id
1 'polypeptide(L)'
;VDAVCATFGTPLQHAILSGRRANAQFLLDNGANPDGEAKGDSVQCALPPPLVFASSAGHAETVEMLLRAGANPSRTDGEGWTALQCAAEAGSEAGVRALLAAGADANVVTQGATAFDLALRYGHLATAALLKEAMEREDVPRRERSAPDTQVPQSPDAASEGRSERGKNAHETNSAGAAFAGEYEAEEKPAELSEDQKTKGEEAEAKKKQANELVAQSKYQEALDVYLAALQICPRIQQTRHQRAVLHANSCLMLLNLKQTPKKALEHAERAIALDPEWVRGYYRAGQALVALGDHAEAAQLYWQALMRDPGNKDISREFRATVETAKTMHQRTAN
;
A
#
# COMPACT_ATOMS: atom_id res chain seq x y z
N VAL A 1 -2.77 19.12 20.05
CA VAL A 1 -2.25 18.83 18.70
C VAL A 1 -2.27 17.34 18.38
N ASP A 2 -2.16 16.45 19.37
CA ASP A 2 -2.13 14.98 19.15
C ASP A 2 -3.45 14.25 19.42
N ALA A 3 -4.60 14.94 19.30
CA ALA A 3 -5.90 14.32 19.56
C ALA A 3 -6.16 13.20 18.56
N VAL A 4 -6.35 11.97 19.05
CA VAL A 4 -6.55 10.80 18.20
C VAL A 4 -8.00 10.72 17.71
N CYS A 5 -8.19 10.61 16.40
CA CYS A 5 -9.48 10.27 15.80
C CYS A 5 -9.47 8.81 15.32
N ALA A 6 -10.51 8.06 15.67
CA ALA A 6 -10.66 6.64 15.28
C ALA A 6 -10.65 6.41 13.76
N THR A 7 -10.98 7.43 12.97
CA THR A 7 -11.08 7.34 11.50
C THR A 7 -9.85 7.90 10.78
N PHE A 8 -9.12 8.86 11.38
CA PHE A 8 -8.10 9.65 10.67
C PHE A 8 -6.74 9.71 11.39
N GLY A 9 -6.57 9.02 12.51
CA GLY A 9 -5.31 9.04 13.25
C GLY A 9 -5.11 10.33 14.03
N THR A 10 -3.85 10.70 14.24
CA THR A 10 -3.50 12.05 14.73
C THR A 10 -3.67 13.10 13.62
N PRO A 11 -3.86 14.38 13.95
CA PRO A 11 -3.93 15.46 12.96
C PRO A 11 -2.68 15.50 12.07
N LEU A 12 -1.52 15.12 12.62
CA LEU A 12 -0.27 15.02 11.89
C LEU A 12 -0.31 13.89 10.85
N GLN A 13 -0.75 12.69 11.24
CA GLN A 13 -0.96 11.58 10.31
C GLN A 13 -1.90 11.99 9.16
N HIS A 14 -3.03 12.64 9.46
CA HIS A 14 -3.96 13.12 8.44
C HIS A 14 -3.35 14.16 7.48
N ALA A 15 -2.55 15.10 8.00
CA ALA A 15 -1.90 16.12 7.18
C ALA A 15 -0.88 15.51 6.21
N ILE A 16 -0.13 14.51 6.65
CA ILE A 16 0.86 13.77 5.86
C ILE A 16 0.16 12.90 4.82
N LEU A 17 -0.87 12.16 5.22
CA LEU A 17 -1.72 11.36 4.32
C LEU A 17 -2.33 12.20 3.21
N SER A 18 -2.72 13.43 3.53
CA SER A 18 -3.33 14.36 2.55
C SER A 18 -2.29 15.08 1.68
N GLY A 19 -0.99 14.79 1.81
CA GLY A 19 0.09 15.48 1.10
C GLY A 19 0.25 16.96 1.48
N ARG A 20 -0.33 17.41 2.60
CA ARG A 20 -0.33 18.82 3.01
C ARG A 20 0.89 19.14 3.86
N ARG A 21 2.08 19.17 3.24
CA ARG A 21 3.36 19.43 3.92
C ARG A 21 3.34 20.68 4.81
N ALA A 22 2.75 21.79 4.35
CA ALA A 22 2.66 23.02 5.14
C ALA A 22 1.84 22.85 6.43
N ASN A 23 0.78 22.04 6.38
CA ASN A 23 -0.03 21.74 7.56
C ASN A 23 0.72 20.79 8.50
N ALA A 24 1.43 19.80 7.96
CA ALA A 24 2.27 18.91 8.76
C ALA A 24 3.37 19.69 9.48
N GLN A 25 4.06 20.60 8.77
CA GLN A 25 5.05 21.50 9.36
C GLN A 25 4.42 22.36 10.47
N PHE A 26 3.27 23.00 10.20
CA PHE A 26 2.57 23.79 11.20
C PHE A 26 2.23 22.99 12.46
N LEU A 27 1.80 21.73 12.31
CA LEU A 27 1.49 20.86 13.44
C LEU A 27 2.74 20.51 14.25
N LEU A 28 3.85 20.18 13.58
CA LEU A 28 5.14 19.90 14.23
C LEU A 28 5.68 21.14 14.96
N ASP A 29 5.59 22.32 14.35
CA ASP A 29 5.99 23.60 14.97
C ASP A 29 5.16 23.93 16.23
N ASN A 30 3.94 23.39 16.32
CA ASN A 30 3.04 23.52 17.47
C ASN A 30 3.14 22.32 18.44
N GLY A 31 4.21 21.52 18.35
CA GLY A 31 4.51 20.44 19.29
C GLY A 31 3.74 19.14 19.06
N ALA A 32 3.25 18.89 17.84
CA ALA A 32 2.69 17.59 17.50
C ALA A 32 3.77 16.50 17.63
N ASN A 33 3.41 15.37 18.23
CA ASN A 33 4.29 14.22 18.37
C ASN A 33 4.55 13.62 16.97
N PRO A 34 5.81 13.63 16.47
CA PRO A 34 6.15 13.08 15.15
C PRO A 34 5.96 11.55 15.06
N ASP A 35 5.94 10.87 16.21
CA ASP A 35 5.66 9.44 16.34
C ASP A 35 4.21 9.17 16.78
N GLY A 36 3.35 10.18 16.82
CA GLY A 36 1.99 10.08 17.33
C GLY A 36 1.11 9.15 16.48
N GLU A 37 0.52 8.14 17.13
CA GLU A 37 -0.33 7.13 16.49
C GLU A 37 -1.67 6.97 17.19
N ALA A 38 -2.69 6.63 16.42
CA ALA A 38 -3.93 6.10 16.98
C ALA A 38 -3.74 4.66 17.46
N LYS A 39 -3.68 4.45 18.78
CA LYS A 39 -3.79 3.12 19.40
C LYS A 39 -5.17 2.99 20.04
N GLY A 40 -5.95 2.02 19.58
CA GLY A 40 -7.21 1.63 20.22
C GLY A 40 -7.50 0.17 19.94
N ASP A 41 -8.07 -0.51 20.93
CA ASP A 41 -8.36 -1.96 20.92
C ASP A 41 -9.37 -2.39 19.82
N SER A 42 -10.02 -1.41 19.18
CA SER A 42 -11.01 -1.57 18.12
C SER A 42 -10.55 -1.04 16.75
N VAL A 43 -9.26 -0.69 16.60
CA VAL A 43 -8.78 -0.03 15.39
C VAL A 43 -8.42 -1.07 14.33
N GLN A 44 -9.39 -1.34 13.44
CA GLN A 44 -9.22 -2.15 12.23
C GLN A 44 -8.44 -1.39 11.12
N CYS A 45 -7.99 -0.16 11.37
CA CYS A 45 -7.20 0.69 10.48
C CYS A 45 -6.15 1.47 11.28
N ALA A 46 -5.13 0.79 11.82
CA ALA A 46 -4.03 1.49 12.46
C ALA A 46 -3.24 2.21 11.36
N LEU A 47 -3.33 3.54 11.31
CA LEU A 47 -2.52 4.31 10.39
C LEU A 47 -1.04 4.10 10.74
N PRO A 48 -0.18 3.81 9.76
CA PRO A 48 1.24 3.60 10.02
C PRO A 48 1.86 4.85 10.68
N PRO A 49 3.00 4.69 11.38
CA PRO A 49 3.75 5.81 11.91
C PRO A 49 3.97 6.87 10.81
N PRO A 50 3.86 8.18 11.12
CA PRO A 50 4.04 9.26 10.14
C PRO A 50 5.26 9.09 9.24
N LEU A 51 6.38 8.66 9.83
CA LEU A 51 7.66 8.46 9.14
C LEU A 51 7.62 7.27 8.18
N VAL A 52 6.97 6.17 8.55
CA VAL A 52 6.85 4.98 7.70
C VAL A 52 5.99 5.28 6.48
N PHE A 53 4.87 5.99 6.67
CA PHE A 53 4.01 6.40 5.55
C PHE A 53 4.73 7.34 4.58
N ALA A 54 5.41 8.37 5.09
CA ALA A 54 6.15 9.31 4.24
C ALA A 54 7.24 8.59 3.42
N SER A 55 7.82 7.54 3.99
CA SER A 55 8.85 6.72 3.36
C SER A 55 8.27 5.79 2.27
N SER A 56 7.14 5.13 2.52
CA SER A 56 6.47 4.28 1.52
C SER A 56 5.91 5.08 0.35
N ALA A 57 5.48 6.32 0.58
CA ALA A 57 5.07 7.26 -0.46
C ALA A 57 6.25 7.90 -1.22
N GLY A 58 7.51 7.63 -0.80
CA GLY A 58 8.71 8.22 -1.40
C GLY A 58 8.87 9.74 -1.19
N HIS A 59 8.12 10.33 -0.25
CA HIS A 59 8.07 11.77 0.00
C HIS A 59 9.28 12.25 0.83
N ALA A 60 10.46 12.29 0.21
CA ALA A 60 11.73 12.57 0.88
C ALA A 60 11.73 13.87 1.71
N GLU A 61 11.11 14.96 1.23
CA GLU A 61 11.05 16.22 1.99
C GLU A 61 10.20 16.09 3.26
N THR A 62 9.18 15.22 3.23
CA THR A 62 8.33 14.95 4.40
C THR A 62 9.06 14.04 5.38
N VAL A 63 9.83 13.08 4.88
CA VAL A 63 10.73 12.24 5.70
C VAL A 63 11.75 13.12 6.43
N GLU A 64 12.44 14.02 5.72
CA GLU A 64 13.39 14.94 6.34
C GLU A 64 12.73 15.84 7.40
N MET A 65 11.55 16.37 7.09
CA MET A 65 10.80 17.21 8.03
C MET A 65 10.46 16.46 9.32
N LEU A 66 9.99 15.21 9.21
CA LEU A 66 9.66 14.36 10.37
C LEU A 66 10.89 14.01 11.20
N LEU A 67 12.00 13.65 10.54
CA LEU A 67 13.26 13.35 11.22
C LEU A 67 13.82 14.58 11.96
N ARG A 68 13.72 15.78 11.37
CA ARG A 68 14.10 17.04 12.04
C ARG A 68 13.22 17.35 13.25
N ALA A 69 11.97 16.93 13.23
CA ALA A 69 11.06 17.05 14.37
C ALA A 69 11.28 15.97 15.45
N GLY A 70 12.20 15.02 15.24
CA GLY A 70 12.56 13.98 16.21
C GLY A 70 11.82 12.66 16.03
N ALA A 71 11.24 12.39 14.85
CA ALA A 71 10.66 11.07 14.55
C ALA A 71 11.71 9.96 14.74
N ASN A 72 11.32 8.85 15.37
CA ASN A 72 12.23 7.74 15.58
C ASN A 72 12.33 6.84 14.32
N PRO A 73 13.52 6.73 13.69
CA PRO A 73 13.70 5.96 12.46
C PRO A 73 13.58 4.44 12.63
N SER A 74 13.65 3.92 13.87
CA SER A 74 13.52 2.49 14.16
C SER A 74 12.07 2.01 14.31
N ARG A 75 11.09 2.93 14.26
CA ARG A 75 9.68 2.55 14.36
C ARG A 75 9.24 1.73 13.15
N THR A 76 8.42 0.74 13.44
CA THR A 76 7.77 -0.09 12.43
C THR A 76 6.28 0.22 12.35
N ASP A 77 5.68 -0.03 11.19
CA ASP A 77 4.23 -0.08 11.06
C ASP A 77 3.63 -1.37 11.67
N GLY A 78 2.32 -1.54 11.51
CA GLY A 78 1.58 -2.72 11.98
C GLY A 78 2.01 -4.03 11.33
N GLU A 79 2.67 -3.98 10.17
CA GLU A 79 3.21 -5.12 9.45
C GLU A 79 4.69 -5.39 9.81
N GLY A 80 5.29 -4.56 10.66
CA GLY A 80 6.68 -4.69 11.09
C GLY A 80 7.68 -4.08 10.11
N TRP A 81 7.26 -3.29 9.10
CA TRP A 81 8.18 -2.62 8.19
C TRP A 81 8.73 -1.33 8.77
N THR A 82 10.04 -1.14 8.67
CA THR A 82 10.72 0.11 9.05
C THR A 82 10.59 1.16 7.94
N ALA A 83 10.75 2.43 8.32
CA ALA A 83 10.81 3.53 7.35
C ALA A 83 11.90 3.32 6.28
N LEU A 84 13.06 2.76 6.65
CA LEU A 84 14.16 2.51 5.72
C LEU A 84 13.83 1.43 4.68
N GLN A 85 13.16 0.36 5.10
CA GLN A 85 12.66 -0.68 4.20
C GLN A 85 11.60 -0.14 3.23
N CYS A 86 10.64 0.65 3.72
CA CYS A 86 9.63 1.28 2.87
C CYS A 86 10.24 2.27 1.87
N ALA A 87 11.25 3.06 2.27
CA ALA A 87 11.96 3.96 1.35
C ALA A 87 12.75 3.20 0.28
N ALA A 88 13.30 2.03 0.64
CA ALA A 88 14.02 1.17 -0.27
C ALA A 88 13.10 0.47 -1.29
N GLU A 89 11.95 -0.01 -0.84
CA GLU A 89 10.87 -0.54 -1.70
C GLU A 89 10.34 0.54 -2.67
N ALA A 90 10.15 1.78 -2.19
CA ALA A 90 9.72 2.89 -3.03
C ALA A 90 10.82 3.43 -3.97
N GLY A 91 12.06 2.96 -3.85
CA GLY A 91 13.20 3.45 -4.63
C GLY A 91 13.60 4.91 -4.31
N SER A 92 13.24 5.44 -3.15
CA SER A 92 13.50 6.83 -2.77
C SER A 92 14.93 7.03 -2.28
N GLU A 93 15.86 7.36 -3.19
CA GLU A 93 17.26 7.64 -2.85
C GLU A 93 17.42 8.73 -1.79
N ALA A 94 16.68 9.82 -1.92
CA ALA A 94 16.72 10.93 -0.98
C ALA A 94 16.15 10.52 0.39
N GLY A 95 15.06 9.75 0.43
CA GLY A 95 14.49 9.20 1.67
C GLY A 95 15.46 8.25 2.37
N VAL A 96 16.09 7.33 1.63
CA VAL A 96 17.12 6.42 2.16
C VAL A 96 18.29 7.19 2.76
N ARG A 97 18.81 8.21 2.06
CA ARG A 97 19.90 9.04 2.59
C ARG A 97 19.51 9.76 3.88
N ALA A 98 18.30 10.34 3.92
CA ALA A 98 17.81 11.05 5.10
C ALA A 98 17.68 10.11 6.32
N LEU A 99 17.12 8.91 6.11
CA LEU A 99 16.94 7.90 7.17
C LEU A 99 18.28 7.36 7.69
N LEU A 100 19.22 7.05 6.79
CA LEU A 100 20.58 6.64 7.18
C LEU A 100 21.32 7.74 7.93
N ALA A 101 21.19 9.00 7.50
CA ALA A 101 21.77 10.14 8.20
C ALA A 101 21.18 10.35 9.60
N ALA A 102 19.91 9.99 9.79
CA ALA A 102 19.24 10.00 11.08
C ALA A 102 19.52 8.75 11.96
N GLY A 103 20.37 7.82 11.47
CA GLY A 103 20.78 6.64 12.24
C GLY A 103 19.83 5.44 12.13
N ALA A 104 19.05 5.34 11.05
CA ALA A 104 18.35 4.10 10.73
C ALA A 104 19.36 2.96 10.49
N ASP A 105 19.14 1.82 11.14
CA ASP A 105 19.96 0.62 10.99
C ASP A 105 19.63 -0.07 9.65
N ALA A 106 20.64 -0.19 8.78
CA ALA A 106 20.52 -0.77 7.45
C ALA A 106 20.43 -2.31 7.45
N ASN A 107 20.82 -2.94 8.57
CA ASN A 107 20.88 -4.38 8.75
C ASN A 107 19.60 -4.98 9.35
N VAL A 108 18.60 -4.15 9.66
CA VAL A 108 17.31 -4.62 10.19
C VAL A 108 16.64 -5.57 9.20
N VAL A 109 16.31 -6.76 9.70
CA VAL A 109 15.54 -7.77 8.98
C VAL A 109 14.15 -7.82 9.59
N THR A 110 13.14 -7.43 8.81
CA THR A 110 11.73 -7.67 9.14
C THR A 110 11.04 -8.30 7.95
N GLN A 111 10.04 -9.14 8.19
CA GLN A 111 9.38 -9.94 7.14
C GLN A 111 10.36 -10.74 6.25
N GLY A 112 11.52 -11.10 6.78
CA GLY A 112 12.55 -11.87 6.09
C GLY A 112 13.34 -11.11 5.01
N ALA A 113 13.30 -9.77 4.99
CA ALA A 113 14.06 -8.95 4.05
C ALA A 113 14.72 -7.74 4.73
N THR A 114 15.94 -7.41 4.31
CA THR A 114 16.57 -6.12 4.61
C THR A 114 16.07 -5.03 3.65
N ALA A 115 16.35 -3.77 3.96
CA ALA A 115 16.12 -2.68 3.02
C ALA A 115 16.88 -2.91 1.69
N PHE A 116 18.10 -3.46 1.74
CA PHE A 116 18.88 -3.79 0.55
C PHE A 116 18.20 -4.86 -0.31
N ASP A 117 17.67 -5.93 0.31
CA ASP A 117 16.95 -6.99 -0.40
C ASP A 117 15.70 -6.46 -1.12
N LEU A 118 14.98 -5.52 -0.49
CA LEU A 118 13.83 -4.87 -1.11
C LEU A 118 14.23 -4.01 -2.30
N ALA A 119 15.27 -3.18 -2.17
CA ALA A 119 15.77 -2.37 -3.27
C ALA A 119 16.17 -3.22 -4.48
N LEU A 120 16.81 -4.38 -4.26
CA LEU A 120 17.13 -5.33 -5.32
C LEU A 120 15.89 -6.00 -5.92
N ARG A 121 14.95 -6.44 -5.06
CA ARG A 121 13.70 -7.11 -5.48
C ARG A 121 12.88 -6.24 -6.43
N TYR A 122 12.82 -4.94 -6.17
CA TYR A 122 12.07 -3.97 -6.98
C TYR A 122 12.92 -3.29 -8.08
N GLY A 123 14.19 -3.68 -8.23
CA GLY A 123 15.06 -3.20 -9.32
C GLY A 123 15.62 -1.79 -9.13
N HIS A 124 15.57 -1.25 -7.91
CA HIS A 124 16.11 0.07 -7.58
C HIS A 124 17.62 -0.01 -7.30
N LEU A 125 18.41 -0.13 -8.37
CA LEU A 125 19.85 -0.35 -8.28
C LEU A 125 20.61 0.78 -7.57
N ALA A 126 20.18 2.04 -7.74
CA ALA A 126 20.81 3.18 -7.10
C ALA A 126 20.59 3.18 -5.58
N THR A 127 19.38 2.93 -5.09
CA THR A 127 19.12 2.75 -3.66
C THR A 127 19.82 1.52 -3.10
N ALA A 128 19.85 0.41 -3.84
CA ALA A 128 20.58 -0.79 -3.43
C ALA A 128 22.09 -0.49 -3.25
N ALA A 129 22.70 0.27 -4.16
CA ALA A 129 24.10 0.69 -4.01
C ALA A 129 24.31 1.53 -2.74
N LEU A 130 23.40 2.49 -2.45
CA LEU A 130 23.48 3.31 -1.24
C LEU A 130 23.34 2.51 0.05
N LEU A 131 22.43 1.54 0.07
CA LEU A 131 22.21 0.67 1.22
C LEU A 131 23.39 -0.27 1.44
N LYS A 132 23.97 -0.82 0.37
CA LYS A 132 25.18 -1.63 0.44
C LYS A 132 26.35 -0.84 1.03
N GLU A 133 26.59 0.38 0.54
CA GLU A 133 27.62 1.27 1.10
C GLU A 133 27.38 1.56 2.59
N ALA A 134 26.12 1.69 3.01
CA ALA A 134 25.77 1.92 4.41
C ALA A 134 26.02 0.70 5.28
N MET A 135 25.65 -0.50 4.83
CA MET A 135 25.90 -1.77 5.52
C MET A 135 27.41 -2.01 5.70
N GLU A 136 28.19 -1.81 4.64
CA GLU A 136 29.66 -1.95 4.68
C GLU A 136 30.34 -0.96 5.64
N ARG A 137 29.73 0.20 5.92
CA ARG A 137 30.23 1.17 6.90
C ARG A 137 29.94 0.76 8.34
N GLU A 138 28.92 -0.05 8.60
CA GLU A 138 28.59 -0.54 9.95
C GLU A 138 29.47 -1.72 10.37
N ASP A 139 29.91 -2.54 9.42
CA ASP A 139 30.84 -3.67 9.65
C ASP A 139 32.27 -3.23 10.02
N VAL A 140 32.61 -1.94 9.86
CA VAL A 140 33.88 -1.37 10.33
C VAL A 140 33.70 -0.87 11.77
N PRO A 141 34.41 -1.42 12.77
CA PRO A 141 34.26 -0.98 14.15
C PRO A 141 34.47 0.53 14.26
N ARG A 142 33.42 1.26 14.66
CA ARG A 142 33.50 2.71 14.89
C ARG A 142 34.57 2.96 15.95
N ARG A 143 35.73 3.47 15.51
CA ARG A 143 36.71 4.09 16.41
C ARG A 143 36.00 5.22 17.13
N GLU A 144 35.90 5.04 18.44
CA GLU A 144 35.33 5.95 19.41
C GLU A 144 35.63 7.41 19.06
N ARG A 145 34.58 8.19 18.81
CA ARG A 145 34.64 9.63 19.05
C ARG A 145 34.41 9.82 20.55
N SER A 146 35.51 9.79 21.29
CA SER A 146 35.69 10.27 22.66
C SER A 146 35.06 11.66 22.85
N ALA A 147 34.07 11.84 23.75
CA ALA A 147 34.11 12.02 25.22
C ALA A 147 33.69 13.49 25.57
N PRO A 148 33.22 13.88 26.79
CA PRO A 148 33.35 13.17 28.07
C PRO A 148 32.10 13.05 28.97
N ASP A 149 32.12 11.98 29.76
CA ASP A 149 31.71 11.83 31.16
C ASP A 149 30.55 12.65 31.75
N THR A 150 29.52 11.92 32.20
CA THR A 150 29.05 12.07 33.59
C THR A 150 28.40 10.77 34.08
N GLN A 151 29.20 10.08 34.90
CA GLN A 151 28.89 9.13 35.98
C GLN A 151 27.45 8.59 36.12
N VAL A 152 27.39 7.26 36.02
CA VAL A 152 26.37 6.37 36.61
C VAL A 152 26.56 6.32 38.14
N PRO A 153 25.53 5.88 38.90
CA PRO A 153 25.63 4.56 39.54
C PRO A 153 24.30 3.77 39.41
N GLN A 154 24.28 2.59 38.77
CA GLN A 154 24.45 1.24 39.33
C GLN A 154 23.60 1.04 40.60
N SER A 155 22.66 0.09 40.62
CA SER A 155 22.91 -1.36 40.74
C SER A 155 21.55 -2.12 40.89
N PRO A 156 21.49 -3.43 41.21
CA PRO A 156 21.62 -4.58 40.29
C PRO A 156 20.47 -5.61 40.46
N ASP A 157 20.69 -6.83 39.95
CA ASP A 157 20.00 -8.11 40.22
C ASP A 157 18.76 -8.43 39.35
N ALA A 158 18.53 -9.64 38.85
CA ALA A 158 19.28 -10.89 38.82
C ALA A 158 18.69 -11.80 37.72
N ALA A 159 19.45 -12.84 37.38
CA ALA A 159 19.18 -13.87 36.39
C ALA A 159 17.85 -14.64 36.57
N SER A 160 17.31 -15.17 35.47
CA SER A 160 17.31 -16.62 35.24
C SER A 160 16.64 -17.00 33.91
N GLU A 161 17.19 -18.07 33.34
CA GLU A 161 16.86 -18.75 32.09
C GLU A 161 15.40 -19.24 32.00
N GLY A 162 14.92 -19.46 30.76
CA GLY A 162 13.65 -20.13 30.52
C GLY A 162 13.31 -20.29 29.04
N ARG A 163 14.02 -21.19 28.35
CA ARG A 163 13.65 -21.71 27.04
C ARG A 163 12.29 -22.44 27.16
N SER A 164 11.27 -21.99 26.43
CA SER A 164 10.07 -22.79 26.17
C SER A 164 9.52 -22.46 24.78
N GLU A 165 9.72 -23.40 23.86
CA GLU A 165 8.89 -23.52 22.66
C GLU A 165 7.49 -23.94 23.06
N ARG A 166 6.49 -23.46 22.29
CA ARG A 166 5.21 -24.12 21.91
C ARG A 166 4.02 -23.21 22.18
N GLY A 167 3.36 -22.82 21.09
CA GLY A 167 2.04 -22.20 21.16
C GLY A 167 1.61 -21.56 19.86
N LYS A 168 1.39 -22.38 18.83
CA LYS A 168 0.60 -22.00 17.65
C LYS A 168 -0.73 -21.42 18.17
N ASN A 169 -1.00 -20.14 17.90
CA ASN A 169 -2.35 -19.61 17.87
C ASN A 169 -2.43 -18.68 16.66
N ALA A 170 -2.87 -19.27 15.56
CA ALA A 170 -3.46 -18.53 14.45
C ALA A 170 -4.65 -17.74 15.01
N HIS A 171 -4.58 -16.42 14.97
CA HIS A 171 -5.75 -15.57 15.07
C HIS A 171 -5.89 -14.87 13.72
N GLU A 172 -6.82 -15.41 12.94
CA GLU A 172 -7.34 -14.87 11.70
C GLU A 172 -7.80 -13.42 11.94
N THR A 173 -7.18 -12.46 11.27
CA THR A 173 -7.59 -11.06 11.28
C THR A 173 -8.36 -10.76 10.00
N ASN A 174 -9.68 -10.64 10.15
CA ASN A 174 -10.57 -10.02 9.18
C ASN A 174 -10.21 -8.53 9.04
N SER A 175 -9.67 -8.15 7.89
CA SER A 175 -9.65 -6.78 7.37
C SER A 175 -10.13 -6.84 5.93
N ALA A 176 -10.80 -5.81 5.42
CA ALA A 176 -11.30 -5.78 4.04
C ALA A 176 -10.18 -5.59 2.98
N GLY A 177 -8.91 -5.76 3.37
CA GLY A 177 -7.79 -6.14 2.48
C GLY A 177 -7.37 -7.61 2.58
N ALA A 178 -7.80 -8.32 3.64
CA ALA A 178 -7.67 -9.75 3.86
C ALA A 178 -8.93 -10.57 3.48
N ALA A 179 -10.00 -9.94 2.98
CA ALA A 179 -11.23 -10.63 2.55
C ALA A 179 -11.15 -11.26 1.13
N PHE A 180 -10.01 -11.19 0.43
CA PHE A 180 -9.82 -11.86 -0.86
C PHE A 180 -8.49 -12.59 -1.02
N ALA A 181 -7.91 -13.07 0.09
CA ALA A 181 -7.00 -14.22 0.06
C ALA A 181 -7.83 -15.53 0.00
N GLY A 182 -8.84 -15.59 -0.88
CA GLY A 182 -9.50 -16.85 -1.19
C GLY A 182 -8.57 -17.65 -2.08
N GLU A 183 -7.97 -18.72 -1.54
CA GLU A 183 -7.27 -19.79 -2.26
C GLU A 183 -6.69 -19.37 -3.62
N TYR A 184 -5.75 -18.42 -3.65
CA TYR A 184 -4.97 -18.21 -4.86
C TYR A 184 -3.88 -19.27 -4.86
N GLU A 185 -4.17 -20.36 -5.57
CA GLU A 185 -3.18 -21.36 -5.97
C GLU A 185 -1.89 -20.63 -6.37
N ALA A 186 -0.75 -21.07 -5.82
CA ALA A 186 0.54 -20.50 -6.15
C ALA A 186 0.72 -20.53 -7.67
N GLU A 187 0.56 -19.38 -8.33
CA GLU A 187 0.56 -19.32 -9.78
C GLU A 187 1.94 -19.71 -10.29
N GLU A 188 1.99 -20.69 -11.17
CA GLU A 188 3.24 -21.16 -11.73
C GLU A 188 3.94 -20.02 -12.48
N LYS A 189 5.26 -19.90 -12.24
CA LYS A 189 6.17 -19.05 -13.00
C LYS A 189 7.02 -19.92 -13.91
N PRO A 190 6.47 -20.43 -15.02
CA PRO A 190 7.26 -21.23 -15.94
C PRO A 190 8.36 -20.36 -16.56
N ALA A 191 9.55 -20.93 -16.73
CA ALA A 191 10.69 -20.27 -17.36
C ALA A 191 10.40 -19.92 -18.83
N GLU A 192 9.63 -20.76 -19.52
CA GLU A 192 9.10 -20.53 -20.86
C GLU A 192 7.63 -20.94 -20.94
N LEU A 193 6.82 -20.14 -21.64
CA LEU A 193 5.42 -20.45 -21.92
C LEU A 193 5.32 -21.62 -22.90
N SER A 194 4.50 -22.62 -22.58
CA SER A 194 4.16 -23.67 -23.55
C SER A 194 3.43 -23.08 -24.77
N GLU A 195 3.50 -23.72 -25.93
CA GLU A 195 2.77 -23.25 -27.12
C GLU A 195 1.27 -23.13 -26.86
N ASP A 196 0.69 -24.05 -26.09
CA ASP A 196 -0.71 -24.02 -25.65
C ASP A 196 -1.03 -22.81 -24.75
N GLN A 197 -0.14 -22.46 -23.82
CA GLN A 197 -0.30 -21.26 -22.99
C GLN A 197 -0.22 -19.98 -23.83
N LYS A 198 0.69 -19.91 -24.82
CA LYS A 198 0.79 -18.76 -25.73
C LYS A 198 -0.48 -18.61 -26.57
N THR A 199 -0.93 -19.69 -27.21
CA THR A 199 -2.16 -19.66 -28.04
C THR A 199 -3.39 -19.29 -27.23
N LYS A 200 -3.56 -19.82 -26.01
CA LYS A 200 -4.65 -19.43 -25.12
C LYS A 200 -4.59 -17.97 -24.68
N GLY A 201 -3.39 -17.43 -24.43
CA GLY A 201 -3.19 -16.02 -24.13
C GLY A 201 -3.60 -15.11 -25.31
N GLU A 202 -3.21 -15.49 -26.53
CA GLU A 202 -3.59 -14.78 -27.76
C GLU A 202 -5.11 -14.88 -28.03
N GLU A 203 -5.72 -16.04 -27.80
CA GLU A 203 -7.17 -16.22 -27.95
C GLU A 203 -7.95 -15.34 -26.95
N ALA A 204 -7.50 -15.27 -25.70
CA ALA A 204 -8.10 -14.39 -24.69
C ALA A 204 -7.98 -12.91 -25.09
N GLU A 205 -6.86 -12.51 -25.70
CA GLU A 205 -6.64 -11.15 -26.20
C GLU A 205 -7.56 -10.82 -27.40
N ALA A 206 -7.74 -11.78 -28.32
CA ALA A 206 -8.68 -11.64 -29.44
C ALA A 206 -10.12 -11.48 -28.94
N LYS A 207 -10.54 -12.27 -27.94
CA LYS A 207 -11.86 -12.13 -27.30
C LYS A 207 -12.01 -10.79 -26.59
N LYS A 208 -10.97 -10.30 -25.91
CA LYS A 208 -10.98 -8.94 -25.32
C LYS A 208 -11.24 -7.88 -26.37
N LYS A 209 -10.58 -7.98 -27.53
CA LYS A 209 -10.78 -7.04 -28.66
C LYS A 209 -12.22 -7.11 -29.19
N GLN A 210 -12.75 -8.31 -29.40
CA GLN A 210 -14.15 -8.52 -29.79
C GLN A 210 -15.12 -7.89 -28.77
N ALA A 211 -14.87 -8.09 -27.47
CA ALA A 211 -15.69 -7.49 -26.41
C ALA A 211 -15.65 -5.96 -26.47
N ASN A 212 -14.48 -5.34 -26.67
CA ASN A 212 -14.35 -3.89 -26.83
C ASN A 212 -15.19 -3.34 -28.01
N GLU A 213 -15.28 -4.07 -29.11
CA GLU A 213 -16.14 -3.70 -30.25
C GLU A 213 -17.62 -3.74 -29.88
N LEU A 214 -18.05 -4.74 -29.09
CA LEU A 214 -19.41 -4.81 -28.54
C LEU A 214 -19.68 -3.67 -27.55
N VAL A 215 -18.70 -3.28 -26.73
CA VAL A 215 -18.80 -2.09 -25.86
C VAL A 215 -19.02 -0.83 -26.67
N ALA A 216 -18.31 -0.65 -27.79
CA ALA A 216 -18.51 0.50 -28.67
C ALA A 216 -19.92 0.54 -29.29
N GLN A 217 -20.56 -0.62 -29.45
CA GLN A 217 -21.96 -0.76 -29.88
C GLN A 217 -22.97 -0.66 -28.72
N SER A 218 -22.53 -0.36 -27.50
CA SER A 218 -23.36 -0.36 -26.28
C SER A 218 -24.01 -1.71 -25.93
N LYS A 219 -23.49 -2.82 -26.47
CA LYS A 219 -23.98 -4.18 -26.20
C LYS A 219 -23.30 -4.75 -24.96
N TYR A 220 -23.62 -4.20 -23.79
CA TYR A 220 -22.88 -4.47 -22.55
C TYR A 220 -23.02 -5.92 -22.03
N GLN A 221 -24.18 -6.56 -22.22
CA GLN A 221 -24.38 -7.94 -21.79
C GLN A 221 -23.55 -8.91 -22.64
N GLU A 222 -23.62 -8.79 -23.97
CA GLU A 222 -22.81 -9.59 -24.89
C GLU A 222 -21.31 -9.37 -24.65
N ALA A 223 -20.90 -8.12 -24.41
CA ALA A 223 -19.51 -7.81 -24.08
C ALA A 223 -19.06 -8.46 -22.76
N LEU A 224 -19.92 -8.45 -21.73
CA LEU A 224 -19.64 -9.12 -20.46
C LEU A 224 -19.43 -10.62 -20.65
N ASP A 225 -20.32 -11.28 -21.40
CA ASP A 225 -20.23 -12.72 -21.66
C ASP A 225 -18.91 -13.07 -22.38
N VAL A 226 -18.48 -12.25 -23.34
CA VAL A 226 -17.20 -12.43 -24.03
C VAL A 226 -15.99 -12.19 -23.11
N TYR A 227 -16.04 -11.19 -22.21
CA TYR A 227 -14.97 -11.00 -21.22
C TYR A 227 -14.84 -12.18 -20.25
N LEU A 228 -15.97 -12.73 -19.80
CA LEU A 228 -15.98 -13.90 -18.92
C LEU A 228 -15.45 -15.15 -19.64
N ALA A 229 -15.80 -15.34 -20.92
CA ALA A 229 -15.23 -16.40 -21.74
C ALA A 229 -13.70 -16.23 -21.93
N ALA A 230 -13.22 -15.00 -22.11
CA ALA A 230 -11.79 -14.71 -22.19
C ALA A 230 -11.06 -15.06 -20.88
N LEU A 231 -11.67 -14.80 -19.72
CA LEU A 231 -11.12 -15.16 -18.40
C LEU A 231 -11.00 -16.68 -18.21
N GLN A 232 -11.90 -17.47 -18.79
CA GLN A 232 -11.86 -18.94 -18.70
C GLN A 232 -10.71 -19.54 -19.52
N ILE A 233 -10.34 -18.89 -20.63
CA ILE A 233 -9.30 -19.35 -21.54
C ILE A 233 -7.92 -18.84 -21.13
N CYS A 234 -7.85 -17.61 -20.60
CA CYS A 234 -6.61 -16.97 -20.25
C CYS A 234 -5.81 -17.81 -19.23
N PRO A 235 -4.56 -18.21 -19.55
CA PRO A 235 -3.75 -19.04 -18.65
C PRO A 235 -3.60 -18.40 -17.27
N ARG A 236 -3.61 -19.21 -16.21
CA ARG A 236 -3.42 -18.74 -14.83
C ARG A 236 -1.95 -18.81 -14.40
N ILE A 237 -1.15 -17.94 -14.98
CA ILE A 237 0.30 -17.86 -14.75
C ILE A 237 0.73 -16.42 -14.50
N GLN A 238 1.93 -16.23 -13.96
CA GLN A 238 2.40 -14.90 -13.58
C GLN A 238 2.43 -13.92 -14.77
N GLN A 239 2.83 -14.37 -15.96
CA GLN A 239 2.98 -13.55 -17.15
C GLN A 239 1.66 -12.97 -17.67
N THR A 240 0.53 -13.63 -17.42
CA THR A 240 -0.81 -13.20 -17.88
C THR A 240 -1.60 -12.48 -16.79
N ARG A 241 -0.99 -12.18 -15.62
CA ARG A 241 -1.65 -11.48 -14.50
C ARG A 241 -2.29 -10.16 -14.94
N HIS A 242 -1.52 -9.29 -15.59
CA HIS A 242 -2.04 -8.01 -16.08
C HIS A 242 -3.18 -8.22 -17.08
N GLN A 243 -3.06 -9.18 -18.00
CA GLN A 243 -4.10 -9.48 -18.98
C GLN A 243 -5.42 -9.87 -18.29
N ARG A 244 -5.35 -10.74 -17.26
CA ARG A 244 -6.51 -11.13 -16.45
C ARG A 244 -7.05 -9.96 -15.63
N ALA A 245 -6.20 -9.12 -15.06
CA ALA A 245 -6.60 -7.91 -14.35
C ALA A 245 -7.43 -6.99 -15.26
N VAL A 246 -6.98 -6.78 -16.50
CA VAL A 246 -7.70 -5.98 -17.50
C VAL A 246 -9.08 -6.57 -17.82
N LEU A 247 -9.16 -7.88 -18.02
CA LEU A 247 -10.43 -8.56 -18.28
C LEU A 247 -11.41 -8.37 -17.10
N HIS A 248 -10.95 -8.58 -15.87
CA HIS A 248 -11.75 -8.38 -14.65
C HIS A 248 -12.24 -6.92 -14.52
N ALA A 249 -11.38 -5.93 -14.72
CA ALA A 249 -11.77 -4.52 -14.64
C ALA A 249 -12.75 -4.10 -15.74
N ASN A 250 -12.65 -4.69 -16.93
CA ASN A 250 -13.61 -4.45 -18.01
C ASN A 250 -14.96 -5.13 -17.72
N SER A 251 -14.97 -6.35 -17.17
CA SER A 251 -16.20 -6.99 -16.68
C SER A 251 -16.90 -6.16 -15.60
N CYS A 252 -16.14 -5.59 -14.65
CA CYS A 252 -16.66 -4.65 -13.66
C CYS A 252 -17.39 -3.48 -14.34
N LEU A 253 -16.76 -2.82 -15.32
CA LEU A 253 -17.39 -1.72 -16.04
C LEU A 253 -18.71 -2.15 -16.73
N MET A 254 -18.75 -3.34 -17.32
CA MET A 254 -19.98 -3.84 -17.97
C MET A 254 -21.11 -4.02 -16.97
N LEU A 255 -20.82 -4.61 -15.81
CA LEU A 255 -21.79 -4.79 -14.72
C LEU A 255 -22.34 -3.45 -14.22
N LEU A 256 -21.47 -2.44 -14.08
CA LEU A 256 -21.88 -1.08 -13.70
C LEU A 256 -22.78 -0.43 -14.75
N ASN A 257 -22.44 -0.55 -16.04
CA ASN A 257 -23.25 -0.01 -17.14
C ASN A 257 -24.61 -0.70 -17.27
N LEU A 258 -24.66 -2.01 -17.00
CA LEU A 258 -25.90 -2.78 -16.95
C LEU A 258 -26.76 -2.42 -15.72
N LYS A 259 -26.20 -1.67 -14.75
CA LYS A 259 -26.80 -1.39 -13.44
C LYS A 259 -27.20 -2.67 -12.70
N GLN A 260 -26.49 -3.76 -12.98
CA GLN A 260 -26.75 -5.06 -12.41
C GLN A 260 -25.72 -5.36 -11.32
N THR A 261 -26.21 -5.79 -10.15
CA THR A 261 -25.38 -6.39 -9.09
C THR A 261 -24.07 -5.64 -8.81
N PRO A 262 -24.12 -4.42 -8.25
CA PRO A 262 -22.91 -3.63 -7.98
C PRO A 262 -21.92 -4.36 -7.04
N LYS A 263 -22.39 -5.32 -6.24
CA LYS A 263 -21.55 -6.27 -5.49
C LYS A 263 -20.67 -7.13 -6.39
N LYS A 264 -21.22 -7.73 -7.44
CA LYS A 264 -20.43 -8.51 -8.42
C LYS A 264 -19.44 -7.63 -9.17
N ALA A 265 -19.83 -6.39 -9.47
CA ALA A 265 -18.91 -5.43 -10.09
C ALA A 265 -17.70 -5.16 -9.18
N LEU A 266 -17.94 -5.00 -7.87
CA LEU A 266 -16.88 -4.85 -6.88
C LEU A 266 -15.96 -6.07 -6.82
N GLU A 267 -16.52 -7.29 -6.74
CA GLU A 267 -15.72 -8.54 -6.75
C GLU A 267 -14.79 -8.62 -7.96
N HIS A 268 -15.27 -8.23 -9.14
CA HIS A 268 -14.44 -8.16 -10.35
C HIS A 268 -13.35 -7.10 -10.24
N ALA A 269 -13.63 -5.92 -9.69
CA ALA A 269 -12.63 -4.88 -9.52
C ALA A 269 -11.56 -5.26 -8.48
N GLU A 270 -11.94 -5.91 -7.38
CA GLU A 270 -11.04 -6.42 -6.35
C GLU A 270 -10.11 -7.51 -6.92
N ARG A 271 -10.64 -8.43 -7.72
CA ARG A 271 -9.81 -9.41 -8.46
C ARG A 271 -8.82 -8.73 -9.41
N ALA A 272 -9.21 -7.64 -10.06
CA ALA A 272 -8.30 -6.89 -10.91
C ALA A 272 -7.15 -6.27 -10.11
N ILE A 273 -7.42 -5.70 -8.94
CA ILE A 273 -6.41 -5.15 -8.02
C ILE A 273 -5.48 -6.26 -7.50
N ALA A 274 -6.03 -7.41 -7.10
CA ALA A 274 -5.26 -8.53 -6.60
C ALA A 274 -4.28 -9.10 -7.65
N LEU A 275 -4.70 -9.10 -8.93
CA LEU A 275 -3.87 -9.59 -10.03
C LEU A 275 -2.79 -8.58 -10.45
N ASP A 276 -3.10 -7.28 -10.40
CA ASP A 276 -2.15 -6.21 -10.72
C ASP A 276 -2.32 -4.99 -9.78
N PRO A 277 -1.62 -4.99 -8.63
CA PRO A 277 -1.72 -3.94 -7.62
C PRO A 277 -1.14 -2.59 -8.03
N GLU A 278 -0.33 -2.52 -9.10
CA GLU A 278 0.22 -1.27 -9.61
C GLU A 278 -0.71 -0.62 -10.63
N TRP A 279 -1.71 -1.36 -11.11
CA TRP A 279 -2.61 -0.87 -12.14
C TRP A 279 -3.74 -0.01 -11.58
N VAL A 280 -3.55 1.31 -11.71
CA VAL A 280 -4.46 2.40 -11.33
C VAL A 280 -5.93 2.11 -11.65
N ARG A 281 -6.20 1.50 -12.82
CA ARG A 281 -7.57 1.30 -13.31
C ARG A 281 -8.36 0.30 -12.46
N GLY A 282 -7.72 -0.65 -11.80
CA GLY A 282 -8.38 -1.58 -10.87
C GLY A 282 -9.04 -0.82 -9.71
N TYR A 283 -8.26 0.02 -9.02
CA TYR A 283 -8.74 0.89 -7.94
C TYR A 283 -9.83 1.84 -8.39
N TYR A 284 -9.68 2.44 -9.59
CA TYR A 284 -10.72 3.31 -10.14
C TYR A 284 -12.04 2.56 -10.33
N ARG A 285 -12.02 1.34 -10.88
CA ARG A 285 -13.24 0.53 -11.06
C ARG A 285 -13.88 0.12 -9.75
N ALA A 286 -13.07 -0.24 -8.75
CA ALA A 286 -13.56 -0.62 -7.43
C ALA A 286 -14.23 0.59 -6.73
N GLY A 287 -13.63 1.78 -6.83
CA GLY A 287 -14.25 3.02 -6.36
C GLY A 287 -15.60 3.28 -7.03
N GLN A 288 -15.70 3.10 -8.34
CA GLN A 288 -16.98 3.25 -9.06
C GLN A 288 -18.04 2.24 -8.57
N ALA A 289 -17.64 1.00 -8.29
CA ALA A 289 -18.54 -0.02 -7.77
C ALA A 289 -19.04 0.28 -6.35
N LEU A 290 -18.17 0.78 -5.47
CA LEU A 290 -18.54 1.21 -4.12
C LEU A 290 -19.46 2.43 -4.12
N VAL A 291 -19.22 3.40 -5.00
CA VAL A 291 -20.18 4.52 -5.21
C VAL A 291 -21.54 3.99 -5.62
N ALA A 292 -21.61 2.99 -6.50
CA ALA A 292 -22.87 2.37 -6.90
C ALA A 292 -23.55 1.57 -5.76
N LEU A 293 -22.77 1.10 -4.77
CA LEU A 293 -23.29 0.49 -3.53
C LEU A 293 -23.71 1.52 -2.47
N GLY A 294 -23.34 2.80 -2.65
CA GLY A 294 -23.57 3.87 -1.69
C GLY A 294 -22.47 3.99 -0.62
N ASP A 295 -21.39 3.21 -0.70
CA ASP A 295 -20.25 3.33 0.21
C ASP A 295 -19.26 4.39 -0.30
N HIS A 296 -19.62 5.64 -0.09
CA HIS A 296 -18.81 6.77 -0.54
C HIS A 296 -17.52 6.95 0.29
N ALA A 297 -17.47 6.44 1.52
CA ALA A 297 -16.28 6.57 2.36
C ALA A 297 -15.18 5.64 1.84
N GLU A 298 -15.50 4.36 1.62
CA GLU A 298 -14.57 3.37 1.09
C GLU A 298 -14.22 3.66 -0.37
N ALA A 299 -15.18 4.13 -1.18
CA ALA A 299 -14.90 4.57 -2.55
C ALA A 299 -13.87 5.71 -2.62
N ALA A 300 -13.94 6.68 -1.70
CA ALA A 300 -12.97 7.77 -1.62
C ALA A 300 -11.57 7.25 -1.30
N GLN A 301 -11.43 6.22 -0.45
CA GLN A 301 -10.15 5.60 -0.16
C GLN A 301 -9.56 4.93 -1.40
N LEU A 302 -10.35 4.20 -2.18
CA LEU A 302 -9.87 3.55 -3.41
C LEU A 302 -9.50 4.56 -4.50
N TYR A 303 -10.25 5.65 -4.66
CA TYR A 303 -9.83 6.73 -5.56
C TYR A 303 -8.55 7.42 -5.11
N TRP A 304 -8.35 7.58 -3.79
CA TRP A 304 -7.10 8.09 -3.26
C TRP A 304 -5.92 7.15 -3.57
N GLN A 305 -6.09 5.84 -3.37
CA GLN A 305 -5.08 4.84 -3.73
C GLN A 305 -4.76 4.84 -5.22
N ALA A 306 -5.76 5.09 -6.07
CA ALA A 306 -5.55 5.27 -7.51
C ALA A 306 -4.76 6.55 -7.84
N LEU A 307 -5.04 7.67 -7.16
CA LEU A 307 -4.33 8.94 -7.34
C LEU A 307 -2.89 8.89 -6.84
N MET A 308 -2.58 8.12 -5.79
CA MET A 308 -1.20 7.92 -5.35
C MET A 308 -0.33 7.29 -6.45
N ARG A 309 -0.94 6.47 -7.31
CA ARG A 309 -0.27 5.80 -8.44
C ARG A 309 -0.25 6.65 -9.71
N ASP A 310 -1.31 7.42 -9.98
CA ASP A 310 -1.37 8.38 -11.10
C ASP A 310 -1.90 9.75 -10.63
N PRO A 311 -1.03 10.60 -10.04
CA PRO A 311 -1.44 11.90 -9.48
C PRO A 311 -1.93 12.89 -10.55
N GLY A 312 -1.56 12.68 -11.82
CA GLY A 312 -1.95 13.52 -12.94
C GLY A 312 -3.38 13.27 -13.44
N ASN A 313 -4.06 12.23 -12.92
CA ASN A 313 -5.34 11.81 -13.44
C ASN A 313 -6.48 12.74 -13.02
N LYS A 314 -6.90 13.61 -13.94
CA LYS A 314 -7.95 14.60 -13.70
C LYS A 314 -9.32 13.97 -13.47
N ASP A 315 -9.59 12.82 -14.06
CA ASP A 315 -10.89 12.15 -13.93
C ASP A 315 -11.01 11.49 -12.55
N ILE A 316 -10.00 10.75 -12.12
CA ILE A 316 -9.95 10.18 -10.76
C ILE A 316 -9.98 11.30 -9.71
N SER A 317 -9.25 12.40 -9.94
CA SER A 317 -9.26 13.57 -9.04
C SER A 317 -10.65 14.18 -8.89
N ARG A 318 -11.44 14.21 -9.98
CA ARG A 318 -12.81 14.75 -9.98
C ARG A 318 -13.75 13.83 -9.22
N GLU A 319 -13.70 12.53 -9.52
CA GLU A 319 -14.53 11.52 -8.85
C GLU A 319 -14.22 11.44 -7.35
N PHE A 320 -12.94 11.49 -6.97
CA PHE A 320 -12.51 11.55 -5.58
C PHE A 320 -13.16 12.74 -4.84
N ARG A 321 -13.05 13.96 -5.39
CA ARG A 321 -13.63 15.16 -4.76
C ARG A 321 -15.15 15.07 -4.63
N ALA A 322 -15.84 14.61 -5.68
CA ALA A 322 -17.29 14.45 -5.67
C ALA A 322 -17.74 13.42 -4.62
N THR A 323 -17.00 12.32 -4.51
CA THR A 323 -17.29 11.24 -3.56
C THR A 323 -17.06 11.69 -2.12
N VAL A 324 -15.97 12.41 -1.84
CA VAL A 324 -15.68 12.99 -0.52
C VAL A 324 -16.77 13.98 -0.09
N GLU A 325 -17.24 14.82 -1.00
CA GLU A 325 -18.32 15.77 -0.69
C GLU A 325 -19.62 15.06 -0.37
N THR A 326 -19.96 14.03 -1.15
CA THR A 326 -21.14 13.19 -0.91
C THR A 326 -21.07 12.51 0.46
N ALA A 327 -19.92 11.90 0.80
CA ALA A 327 -19.71 11.26 2.10
C ALA A 327 -19.88 12.24 3.28
N LYS A 328 -19.38 13.48 3.15
CA LYS A 328 -19.55 14.53 4.18
C LYS A 328 -21.01 14.89 4.38
N THR A 329 -21.76 15.09 3.29
CA THR A 329 -23.19 15.45 3.37
C THR A 329 -24.02 14.33 4.01
N MET A 330 -23.69 13.06 3.75
CA MET A 330 -24.35 11.93 4.39
C MET A 330 -24.05 11.88 5.89
N HIS A 331 -22.78 12.08 6.28
CA HIS A 331 -22.38 12.10 7.68
C HIS A 331 -23.07 13.22 8.49
N GLN A 332 -23.20 14.42 7.91
CA GLN A 332 -23.90 15.55 8.54
C GLN A 332 -25.41 15.31 8.69
N ARG A 333 -26.02 14.54 7.78
CA ARG A 333 -27.45 14.17 7.88
C ARG A 333 -27.72 13.09 8.93
N THR A 334 -26.75 12.20 9.18
CA THR A 334 -26.87 11.16 10.22
C THR A 334 -26.53 11.67 11.62
N ALA A 335 -25.90 12.84 11.74
CA ALA A 335 -25.48 13.45 13.01
C ALA A 335 -26.48 14.47 13.59
N ASN A 336 -27.51 14.84 12.83
CA ASN A 336 -28.63 15.69 13.25
C ASN A 336 -29.89 14.86 13.48
#